data_AF-A0A1W9PP84-F1
#
_entry.id   AF-A0A1W9PP84-F1
#
_cell.length_a   1.000
_cell.length_b   1.000
_cell.length_c   1.000
_cell.angle_alpha   90.00
_cell.angle_beta   90.00
_cell.angle_gamma   90.00
#
_symmetry.space_group_name_H-M   'P 1'
#
loop_
_entity.id
_entity.type
_entity.pdbx_description
1 polymer ?
#
loop_
_entity_poly.entity_id
_entity_poly.type
_entity_poly.pdbx_seq_one_letter_code
_entity_poly.pdbx_strand_id
1 'polypeptide(L)'
;MGANAAQSAYTASFEPYITNGYRIALHPDGKIIDSFEFSKLLADRIQVKFFIGGAYGLEDTFVRQCDQAVSLGRITMSHKIAKAVLLEQIYRAFSILSNHPYHK
;
A
#
# COMPACT_ATOMS: atom_id res chain seq x y z
N MET A 1 10.75 20.61 -14.56
CA MET A 1 9.47 20.56 -13.81
C MET A 1 9.17 19.10 -13.44
N GLY A 2 10.06 18.44 -12.68
CA GLY A 2 10.34 17.01 -12.91
C GLY A 2 9.70 15.97 -11.99
N ALA A 3 9.60 16.21 -10.67
CA ALA A 3 9.08 15.23 -9.71
C ALA A 3 7.90 15.77 -8.89
N ASN A 4 8.02 16.96 -8.31
CA ASN A 4 6.97 17.57 -7.49
C ASN A 4 5.63 17.69 -8.24
N ALA A 5 5.65 18.17 -9.49
CA ALA A 5 4.41 18.29 -10.28
C ALA A 5 3.74 16.94 -10.55
N ALA A 6 4.51 15.86 -10.72
CA ALA A 6 3.98 14.53 -10.92
C ALA A 6 3.38 13.96 -9.63
N GLN A 7 4.07 14.14 -8.49
CA GLN A 7 3.57 13.71 -7.20
C GLN A 7 2.29 14.46 -6.81
N SER A 8 2.23 15.78 -7.00
CA SER A 8 1.01 16.57 -6.75
C SER A 8 -0.16 16.13 -7.64
N ALA A 9 0.10 15.75 -8.89
CA ALA A 9 -0.94 15.19 -9.77
C ALA A 9 -1.47 13.84 -9.27
N TYR A 10 -0.62 12.99 -8.68
CA TYR A 10 -1.06 11.75 -8.04
C TYR A 10 -1.92 12.03 -6.81
N THR A 11 -1.47 12.94 -5.93
CA THR A 11 -2.23 13.36 -4.75
C THR A 11 -3.62 13.85 -5.14
N ALA A 12 -3.72 14.75 -6.13
CA ALA A 12 -5.01 15.23 -6.63
C ALA A 12 -5.91 14.10 -7.17
N SER A 13 -5.32 13.07 -7.78
CA SER A 13 -6.07 11.90 -8.27
C SER A 13 -6.53 10.97 -7.15
N PHE A 14 -5.84 10.97 -6.00
CA PHE A 14 -6.20 10.15 -4.83
C PHE A 14 -7.15 10.85 -3.86
N GLU A 15 -7.26 12.18 -3.93
CA GLU A 15 -8.13 12.99 -3.07
C GLU A 15 -9.57 12.44 -2.94
N PRO A 16 -10.26 12.02 -4.02
CA PRO A 16 -11.62 11.48 -3.89
C PRO A 16 -11.69 10.17 -3.09
N TYR A 17 -10.58 9.46 -2.96
CA TYR A 17 -10.48 8.14 -2.33
C TYR A 17 -9.86 8.19 -0.94
N ILE A 18 -9.37 9.34 -0.48
CA ILE A 18 -8.69 9.45 0.82
C ILE A 18 -9.66 9.43 2.02
N THR A 19 -10.96 9.65 1.79
CA THR A 19 -11.98 9.68 2.83
C THR A 19 -12.54 8.29 3.10
N ASN A 20 -12.77 7.93 4.38
CA ASN A 20 -13.30 6.63 4.83
C ASN A 20 -12.40 5.41 4.55
N GLY A 21 -12.51 4.40 5.42
CA GLY A 21 -11.69 3.17 5.37
C GLY A 21 -10.27 3.36 5.90
N TYR A 22 -9.57 2.24 6.09
CA TYR A 22 -8.19 2.20 6.57
C TYR A 22 -7.21 2.38 5.41
N ARG A 23 -6.32 3.37 5.49
CA ARG A 23 -5.51 3.88 4.37
C ARG A 23 -4.07 3.49 4.55
N ILE A 24 -3.51 2.82 3.55
CA ILE A 24 -2.14 2.31 3.57
C ILE A 24 -1.40 2.87 2.36
N ALA A 25 -0.37 3.68 2.63
CA ALA A 25 0.57 4.11 1.60
C ALA A 25 1.63 3.02 1.39
N LEU A 26 1.82 2.57 0.15
CA LEU A 26 2.99 1.77 -0.20
C LEU A 26 4.16 2.70 -0.48
N HIS A 27 5.15 2.69 0.41
CA HIS A 27 6.28 3.60 0.38
C HIS A 27 7.59 2.85 0.69
N PRO A 28 8.70 3.11 -0.04
CA PRO A 28 9.98 2.44 0.21
C PRO A 28 10.47 2.56 1.67
N ASP A 29 10.28 3.73 2.28
CA ASP A 29 10.62 4.01 3.69
C ASP A 29 9.51 3.64 4.69
N GLY A 30 8.45 2.98 4.22
CA GLY A 30 7.39 2.46 5.09
C GLY A 30 7.89 1.32 5.97
N LYS A 31 7.08 0.93 6.97
CA LYS A 31 7.42 -0.21 7.84
C LYS A 31 7.56 -1.47 6.98
N ILE A 32 8.69 -2.17 7.12
CA ILE A 32 8.86 -3.51 6.58
C ILE A 32 8.14 -4.47 7.53
N ILE A 33 7.25 -5.29 6.97
CA ILE A 33 6.43 -6.23 7.71
C ILE A 33 6.42 -7.59 7.02
N ASP A 34 6.13 -8.66 7.77
CA ASP A 34 5.92 -9.99 7.19
C ASP A 34 4.47 -10.21 6.72
N SER A 35 4.21 -11.37 6.11
CA SER A 35 2.87 -11.75 5.60
C SER A 35 1.81 -11.83 6.71
N PHE A 36 2.19 -12.21 7.92
CA PHE A 36 1.27 -12.33 9.05
C PHE A 36 0.90 -10.96 9.59
N GLU A 37 1.87 -10.07 9.78
CA GLU A 37 1.64 -8.65 10.07
C GLU A 37 0.82 -7.97 8.98
N PHE A 38 1.08 -8.25 7.70
CA PHE A 38 0.29 -7.75 6.58
C PHE A 38 -1.17 -8.22 6.68
N SER A 39 -1.42 -9.48 7.07
CA SER A 39 -2.79 -9.99 7.28
C SER A 39 -3.56 -9.23 8.35
N LYS A 40 -2.88 -8.77 9.41
CA LYS A 40 -3.47 -7.94 10.47
C LYS A 40 -3.86 -6.54 9.98
N LEU A 41 -3.33 -6.07 8.84
CA LEU A 41 -3.77 -4.82 8.22
C LEU A 41 -5.12 -4.94 7.53
N LEU A 42 -5.58 -6.16 7.26
CA LEU A 42 -6.85 -6.47 6.60
C LEU A 42 -7.88 -7.03 7.59
N ALA A 43 -7.43 -7.67 8.67
CA ALA A 43 -8.29 -8.22 9.71
C ALA A 43 -9.29 -7.16 10.23
N ASP A 44 -10.54 -7.59 10.39
CA ASP A 44 -11.66 -6.84 10.98
C ASP A 44 -11.93 -5.46 10.35
N ARG A 45 -11.53 -5.25 9.09
CA ARG A 45 -11.75 -4.00 8.37
C ARG A 45 -12.72 -4.19 7.23
N ILE A 46 -13.75 -3.35 7.22
CA ILE A 46 -14.77 -3.33 6.16
C ILE A 46 -14.19 -2.76 4.86
N GLN A 47 -13.31 -1.76 4.96
CA GLN A 47 -12.71 -1.09 3.81
C GLN A 47 -11.24 -0.78 4.07
N VAL A 48 -10.38 -1.25 3.19
CA VAL A 48 -8.94 -0.95 3.18
C VAL A 48 -8.55 -0.40 1.82
N LYS A 49 -7.73 0.66 1.81
CA LYS A 49 -7.30 1.37 0.61
C LYS A 49 -5.79 1.40 0.55
N PHE A 50 -5.23 0.83 -0.50
CA PHE A 50 -3.80 0.87 -0.77
C PHE A 50 -3.50 1.92 -1.82
N PHE A 51 -2.53 2.78 -1.54
CA PHE A 51 -2.08 3.82 -2.46
C PHE A 51 -0.68 3.48 -2.98
N ILE A 52 -0.52 3.48 -4.31
CA ILE A 52 0.74 3.21 -5.00
C ILE A 52 1.08 4.43 -5.84
N GLY A 53 2.23 5.05 -5.57
CA GLY A 53 2.72 6.16 -6.37
C GLY A 53 3.12 5.73 -7.78
N GLY A 54 3.17 6.70 -8.71
CA GLY A 54 3.73 6.49 -10.03
C GLY A 54 5.26 6.43 -10.02
N ALA A 55 5.91 6.76 -11.14
CA ALA A 55 7.37 6.71 -11.28
C ALA A 55 8.13 7.58 -10.26
N TYR A 56 7.49 8.65 -9.76
CA TYR A 56 8.07 9.59 -8.81
C TYR A 56 7.64 9.35 -7.35
N GLY A 57 6.90 8.27 -7.06
CA GLY A 57 6.42 7.99 -5.71
C GLY A 57 5.24 8.87 -5.27
N LEU A 58 4.97 8.87 -3.97
CA LEU A 58 3.91 9.66 -3.32
C LEU A 58 4.52 10.91 -2.68
N GLU A 59 3.73 11.97 -2.51
CA GLU A 59 4.16 13.11 -1.69
C GLU A 59 4.24 12.70 -0.21
N ASP A 60 5.28 13.16 0.50
CA ASP A 60 5.44 12.89 1.94
C ASP A 60 4.23 13.37 2.75
N THR A 61 3.61 14.48 2.35
CA THR A 61 2.40 15.02 2.96
C THR A 61 1.24 14.04 2.83
N PHE A 62 1.07 13.41 1.66
CA PHE A 62 0.05 12.40 1.42
C PHE A 62 0.33 11.11 2.21
N VAL A 63 1.58 10.66 2.26
CA VAL A 63 1.98 9.48 3.05
C VAL A 63 1.64 9.69 4.53
N ARG A 64 1.88 10.88 5.07
CA ARG A 64 1.56 11.25 6.46
C ARG A 64 0.05 11.33 6.76
N GLN A 65 -0.80 11.47 5.74
CA GLN A 65 -2.26 11.47 5.91
C GLN A 65 -2.85 10.05 5.97
N CYS A 66 -2.11 9.04 5.53
CA CYS A 66 -2.51 7.64 5.61
C CYS A 66 -2.38 7.12 7.05
N ASP A 67 -3.19 6.11 7.40
CA ASP A 67 -3.15 5.49 8.72
C ASP A 67 -1.87 4.68 8.93
N GLN A 68 -1.28 4.16 7.85
CA GLN A 68 0.00 3.46 7.87
C GLN A 68 0.78 3.62 6.56
N ALA A 69 2.11 3.60 6.66
CA ALA A 69 3.01 3.43 5.52
C ALA A 69 3.71 2.07 5.60
N VAL A 70 3.65 1.29 4.52
CA VAL A 70 4.21 -0.06 4.44
C VAL A 70 5.17 -0.16 3.26
N SER A 71 6.31 -0.81 3.48
CA SER A 71 7.26 -1.14 2.42
C SER A 71 7.06 -2.60 1.99
N LEU A 72 7.00 -2.84 0.67
CA LEU A 72 6.96 -4.19 0.11
C LEU A 72 8.34 -4.87 0.07
N GLY A 73 9.38 -4.17 0.50
CA GLY A 73 10.75 -4.68 0.54
C GLY A 73 11.78 -3.57 0.42
N ARG A 74 13.04 -3.91 0.68
CA ARG A 74 14.17 -2.95 0.65
C ARG A 74 14.60 -2.57 -0.77
N ILE A 75 14.16 -3.32 -1.78
CA ILE A 75 14.52 -3.08 -3.18
C ILE A 75 13.51 -2.15 -3.85
N THR A 76 13.99 -1.32 -4.77
CA THR A 76 13.12 -0.48 -5.59
C THR A 76 12.36 -1.35 -6.59
N MET A 77 11.03 -1.32 -6.52
CA MET A 77 10.16 -1.99 -7.47
C MET A 77 9.49 -0.96 -8.38
N SER A 78 9.29 -1.29 -9.66
CA SER A 78 8.39 -0.49 -10.49
C SER A 78 6.96 -0.58 -9.94
N HIS A 79 6.18 0.48 -10.09
CA HIS A 79 4.79 0.52 -9.60
C HIS A 79 3.93 -0.64 -10.14
N LYS A 80 4.20 -1.14 -11.35
CA LYS A 80 3.51 -2.32 -11.93
C LYS A 80 3.81 -3.60 -11.16
N ILE A 81 5.08 -3.82 -10.80
CA ILE A 81 5.49 -4.98 -10.01
C ILE A 81 5.00 -4.85 -8.57
N ALA A 82 5.11 -3.66 -7.96
CA ALA A 82 4.56 -3.38 -6.64
C ALA A 82 3.05 -3.71 -6.57
N LYS A 83 2.30 -3.35 -7.61
CA LYS A 83 0.87 -3.71 -7.72
C LYS A 83 0.64 -5.22 -7.79
N ALA A 84 1.45 -5.96 -8.55
CA ALA A 84 1.34 -7.41 -8.64
C ALA A 84 1.65 -8.09 -7.29
N VAL A 85 2.73 -7.66 -6.63
CA VAL A 85 3.10 -8.14 -5.29
C VAL A 85 2.01 -7.81 -4.26
N LEU A 86 1.46 -6.60 -4.29
CA LEU A 86 0.35 -6.22 -3.41
C LEU A 86 -0.85 -7.15 -3.58
N LEU A 87 -1.28 -7.43 -4.82
CA LEU A 87 -2.42 -8.30 -5.08
C LEU A 87 -2.19 -9.72 -4.56
N GLU A 88 -0.99 -10.26 -4.73
CA GLU A 88 -0.60 -11.54 -4.18
C GLU A 88 -0.61 -11.52 -2.64
N GLN A 89 -0.09 -10.48 -2.01
CA GLN A 89 -0.09 -10.33 -0.55
C GLN A 89 -1.49 -10.17 0.03
N ILE A 90 -2.40 -9.48 -0.67
CA ILE A 90 -3.82 -9.42 -0.29
C ILE A 90 -4.43 -10.83 -0.31
N TYR A 91 -4.19 -11.60 -1.38
CA TYR A 91 -4.67 -12.98 -1.47
C TYR A 91 -4.08 -13.87 -0.36
N ARG A 92 -2.77 -13.76 -0.11
CA ARG A 92 -2.07 -14.46 0.97
C ARG A 92 -2.63 -14.11 2.34
N ALA A 93 -2.88 -12.83 2.60
CA ALA A 93 -3.48 -12.37 3.84
C ALA A 93 -4.87 -12.98 4.08
N PHE A 94 -5.75 -12.97 3.08
CA PHE A 94 -7.05 -13.63 3.22
C PHE A 94 -6.91 -15.14 3.41
N SER A 95 -5.92 -15.77 2.77
CA SER A 95 -5.60 -17.19 3.01
C SER A 95 -5.16 -17.45 4.46
N ILE A 96 -4.33 -16.58 5.03
CA ILE A 96 -3.94 -16.63 6.46
C ILE A 96 -5.18 -16.47 7.36
N LEU A 97 -5.97 -15.42 7.13
CA LEU A 97 -7.13 -15.08 7.96
C LEU A 97 -8.24 -16.16 7.92
N SER A 98 -8.34 -16.89 6.81
CA SER A 98 -9.29 -18.00 6.64
C SER A 98 -8.71 -19.37 7.03
N ASN A 99 -7.47 -19.43 7.53
CA ASN A 99 -6.75 -20.66 7.82
C ASN A 99 -6.68 -21.62 6.61
N HIS A 100 -6.56 -21.06 5.41
CA HIS A 100 -6.51 -21.80 4.15
C HIS A 100 -5.10 -22.36 3.89
N PRO A 101 -4.96 -23.60 3.37
CA PRO A 101 -3.66 -24.27 3.17
C PRO A 101 -2.74 -23.65 2.11
N TYR A 102 -3.11 -22.51 1.52
CA TYR A 102 -2.25 -21.75 0.60
C TYR A 102 -1.06 -21.11 1.34
N HIS A 103 -1.24 -20.82 2.63
CA HIS A 103 -0.14 -20.36 3.49
C HIS A 103 0.65 -21.55 4.05
N LYS A 104 1.29 -22.32 3.16
CA LYS A 104 2.34 -23.28 3.52
C LYS A 104 3.72 -22.68 3.28
#